data_AF-A0A9E4EJD1-F1
#
_entry.id   AF-A0A9E4EJD1-F1
#
_cell.length_a   1.000
_cell.length_b   1.000
_cell.length_c   1.000
_cell.angle_alpha   90.00
_cell.angle_beta   90.00
_cell.angle_gamma   90.00
#
_symmetry.space_group_name_H-M   'P 1'
#
loop_
_entity.id
_entity.type
_entity.pdbx_description
1 polymer ?
#
loop_
_entity_poly.entity_id
_entity_poly.type
_entity_poly.pdbx_seq_one_letter_code
_entity_poly.pdbx_strand_id
1 'polypeptide(L)'
;MASAADNQWIGKRTIRPDGEDKVTGRAAFGADFAQAGMLWGKVLRSPHPHARIKSIDLQRAAAAPGVKAVMTGADLVDFPLDTPVLVGPADMRFVSRNVMARDKALYAGHAVAAVAATTAEAAEAALELIEVDYELLPWVIDVDEAMQPDAPVLHDFLRTQG
;
A
#
# COMPACT_ATOMS: atom_id res chain seq x y z
N MET A 1 41.26 32.71 -15.56
CA MET A 1 40.48 31.85 -14.66
C MET A 1 39.59 32.76 -13.83
N ALA A 2 38.27 32.71 -14.01
CA ALA A 2 37.36 33.56 -13.22
C ALA A 2 37.49 33.17 -11.74
N SER A 3 37.78 34.13 -10.85
CA SER A 3 37.81 33.87 -9.41
C SER A 3 36.43 33.39 -9.00
N ALA A 4 36.34 32.20 -8.41
CA ALA A 4 35.08 31.72 -7.85
C ALA A 4 34.55 32.78 -6.88
N ALA A 5 33.35 33.31 -7.15
CA ALA A 5 32.72 34.31 -6.31
C ALA A 5 32.59 33.74 -4.89
N ASP A 6 32.99 34.51 -3.87
CA ASP A 6 32.85 34.11 -2.47
C ASP A 6 31.37 34.03 -2.11
N ASN A 7 30.83 32.81 -2.18
CA ASN A 7 29.43 32.53 -1.94
C ASN A 7 29.22 32.21 -0.46
N GLN A 8 28.19 32.81 0.13
CA GLN A 8 27.83 32.63 1.55
C GLN A 8 27.48 31.17 1.91
N TRP A 9 27.03 30.37 0.94
CA TRP A 9 26.41 29.06 1.19
C TRP A 9 27.11 27.91 0.44
N ILE A 10 27.50 28.13 -0.82
CA ILE A 10 28.10 27.09 -1.67
C ILE A 10 29.52 26.80 -1.17
N GLY A 11 29.78 25.53 -0.83
CA GLY A 11 31.09 25.06 -0.37
C GLY A 11 31.40 25.38 1.10
N LYS A 12 30.45 25.92 1.87
CA LYS A 12 30.61 26.23 3.30
C LYS A 12 29.99 25.13 4.17
N ARG A 13 30.56 24.92 5.37
CA ARG A 13 29.98 24.02 6.38
C ARG A 13 28.92 24.77 7.18
N THR A 14 27.67 24.71 6.73
CA THR A 14 26.54 25.40 7.37
C THR A 14 25.92 24.56 8.48
N ILE A 15 25.23 25.22 9.41
CA ILE A 15 24.41 24.55 10.42
C ILE A 15 23.19 23.96 9.72
N ARG A 16 22.88 22.69 10.03
CA ARG A 16 21.70 22.01 9.54
C ARG A 16 20.46 22.55 10.27
N PRO A 17 19.51 23.23 9.57
CA PRO A 17 18.40 23.93 10.24
C PRO A 17 17.47 23.01 11.04
N ASP A 18 17.25 21.78 10.58
CA ASP A 18 16.41 20.77 11.24
C ASP A 18 17.20 19.85 12.20
N GLY A 19 18.49 20.13 12.42
CA GLY A 19 19.39 19.24 13.15
C GLY A 19 19.08 19.15 14.64
N GLU A 20 18.95 20.30 15.30
CA GLU A 20 18.70 20.39 16.74
C GLU A 20 17.38 19.71 17.14
N ASP A 21 16.29 20.03 16.43
CA ASP A 21 14.98 19.48 16.75
C ASP A 21 14.94 17.96 16.58
N LYS A 22 15.64 17.41 15.59
CA LYS A 22 15.73 15.96 15.36
C LYS A 22 16.53 15.23 16.44
N VAL A 23 17.65 15.79 16.90
CA VAL A 23 18.48 15.13 17.92
C VAL A 23 17.94 15.31 19.34
N THR A 24 17.06 16.29 19.54
CA THR A 24 16.41 16.56 20.84
C THR A 24 15.01 15.95 20.96
N GLY A 25 14.48 15.33 19.90
CA GLY A 25 13.12 14.78 19.88
C GLY A 25 12.02 15.84 19.83
N ARG A 26 12.35 17.08 19.48
CA ARG A 26 11.39 18.19 19.32
C ARG A 26 10.77 18.24 17.92
N ALA A 27 11.38 17.57 16.95
CA ALA A 27 10.83 17.48 15.60
C ALA A 27 9.52 16.69 15.63
N ALA A 28 8.44 17.28 15.09
CA ALA A 28 7.15 16.64 14.97
C ALA A 28 7.06 15.82 13.67
N PHE A 29 6.72 14.55 13.79
CA PHE A 29 6.49 13.62 12.68
C PHE A 29 5.03 13.20 12.64
N GLY A 30 4.61 12.62 11.51
CA GLY A 30 3.23 12.18 11.29
C GLY A 30 2.67 11.26 12.40
N ALA A 31 3.52 10.43 12.99
CA ALA A 31 3.15 9.51 14.08
C ALA A 31 2.98 10.20 15.44
N ASP A 32 3.48 11.43 15.61
CA ASP A 32 3.39 12.17 16.87
C ASP A 32 2.08 12.97 16.98
N PHE A 33 1.31 13.06 15.89
CA PHE A 33 0.03 13.75 15.88
C PHE A 33 -1.05 12.93 16.56
N ALA A 34 -1.82 13.59 17.42
CA ALA A 34 -3.07 13.06 17.96
C ALA A 34 -4.15 14.14 17.91
N GLN A 35 -5.38 13.75 17.57
CA GLN A 35 -6.55 14.62 17.58
C GLN A 35 -7.71 13.94 18.30
N ALA A 36 -8.63 14.76 18.82
CA ALA A 36 -9.85 14.26 19.44
C ALA A 36 -10.66 13.45 18.41
N GLY A 37 -11.01 12.21 18.75
CA GLY A 37 -11.73 11.30 17.86
C GLY A 37 -10.89 10.65 16.76
N MET A 38 -9.55 10.82 16.77
CA MET A 38 -8.66 10.13 15.83
C MET A 38 -8.79 8.60 15.95
N LEU A 39 -8.84 7.92 14.81
CA LEU A 39 -8.85 6.47 14.72
C LEU A 39 -7.49 5.96 14.23
N TRP A 40 -7.21 4.70 14.57
CA TRP A 40 -6.03 3.97 14.16
C TRP A 40 -6.38 3.03 13.02
N GLY A 41 -5.76 3.27 11.87
CA GLY A 41 -5.86 2.42 10.69
C GLY A 41 -4.78 1.34 10.68
N LYS A 42 -5.16 0.09 10.42
CA LYS A 42 -4.22 -1.02 10.17
C LYS A 42 -4.65 -1.77 8.90
N VAL A 43 -3.69 -2.32 8.17
CA VAL A 43 -3.92 -2.96 6.87
C VAL A 43 -3.47 -4.43 6.94
N LEU A 44 -4.39 -5.34 6.62
CA LEU A 44 -4.06 -6.75 6.38
C LEU A 44 -3.37 -6.86 5.03
N ARG A 45 -2.23 -7.54 5.00
CA ARG A 45 -1.41 -7.71 3.80
C ARG A 45 -1.31 -9.17 3.42
N SER A 46 -1.30 -9.44 2.13
CA SER A 46 -1.11 -10.78 1.58
C SER A 46 0.24 -11.35 2.03
N PRO A 47 0.29 -12.58 2.57
CA PRO A 47 1.53 -13.30 2.81
C PRO A 47 2.07 -13.96 1.52
N HIS A 48 1.30 -13.96 0.43
CA HIS A 48 1.59 -14.71 -0.79
C HIS A 48 2.10 -13.82 -1.93
N PRO A 49 3.09 -14.28 -2.71
CA PRO A 49 3.63 -13.56 -3.87
C PRO A 49 2.66 -13.53 -5.06
N HIS A 50 1.88 -14.60 -5.27
CA HIS A 50 0.80 -14.61 -6.24
C HIS A 50 -0.28 -15.56 -5.76
N ALA A 51 -1.48 -15.05 -5.54
CA ALA A 51 -2.62 -15.85 -5.10
C ALA A 51 -3.92 -15.21 -5.57
N ARG A 52 -4.89 -16.05 -5.95
CA ARG A 52 -6.27 -15.62 -6.15
C ARG A 52 -6.95 -15.52 -4.79
N ILE A 53 -7.64 -14.42 -4.55
CA ILE A 53 -8.45 -14.22 -3.36
C ILE A 53 -9.82 -14.83 -3.66
N LYS A 54 -10.16 -15.93 -2.98
CA LYS A 54 -11.44 -16.62 -3.16
C LYS A 54 -12.55 -15.91 -2.38
N SER A 55 -12.25 -15.52 -1.14
CA SER A 55 -13.15 -14.79 -0.25
C SER A 55 -12.39 -14.07 0.84
N ILE A 56 -13.00 -13.01 1.38
CA ILE A 56 -12.55 -12.29 2.57
C ILE A 56 -13.72 -12.22 3.55
N ASP A 57 -13.57 -12.80 4.74
CA ASP A 57 -14.54 -12.65 5.83
C ASP A 57 -14.09 -11.56 6.80
N LEU A 58 -14.93 -10.53 6.92
CA LEU A 58 -14.71 -9.38 7.79
C LEU A 58 -15.64 -9.37 9.00
N GLN A 59 -16.58 -10.31 9.13
CA GLN A 59 -17.68 -10.21 10.10
C GLN A 59 -17.18 -10.11 11.54
N ARG A 60 -16.20 -10.96 11.90
CA ARG A 60 -15.61 -10.97 13.24
C ARG A 60 -14.83 -9.70 13.53
N ALA A 61 -14.05 -9.21 12.56
CA ALA A 61 -13.31 -7.96 12.69
C ALA A 61 -14.24 -6.75 12.82
N ALA A 62 -15.30 -6.68 12.01
CA ALA A 62 -16.28 -5.60 12.05
C ALA A 62 -17.04 -5.53 13.37
N ALA A 63 -17.31 -6.69 14.00
CA ALA A 63 -17.99 -6.78 15.28
C ALA A 63 -17.07 -6.57 16.50
N ALA A 64 -15.75 -6.47 16.30
CA ALA A 64 -14.80 -6.39 17.40
C ALA A 64 -14.91 -5.06 18.18
N PRO A 65 -14.76 -5.09 19.52
CA PRO A 65 -14.83 -3.87 20.33
C PRO A 65 -13.83 -2.80 19.88
N GLY A 66 -14.31 -1.56 19.74
CA GLY A 66 -13.48 -0.43 19.33
C GLY A 66 -13.30 -0.27 17.81
N VAL A 67 -13.66 -1.28 17.01
CA VAL A 67 -13.66 -1.16 15.54
C VAL A 67 -14.79 -0.23 15.10
N LYS A 68 -14.49 0.63 14.12
CA LYS A 68 -15.42 1.61 13.55
C LYS A 68 -15.70 1.37 12.07
N ALA A 69 -14.73 0.82 11.36
CA ALA A 69 -14.89 0.44 9.96
C ALA A 69 -13.92 -0.69 9.61
N VAL A 70 -14.35 -1.51 8.66
CA VAL A 70 -13.52 -2.45 7.91
C VAL A 70 -13.75 -2.17 6.43
N MET A 71 -12.74 -2.39 5.60
CA MET A 71 -12.87 -2.23 4.16
C MET A 71 -12.01 -3.23 3.39
N THR A 72 -12.39 -3.46 2.14
CA THR A 72 -11.68 -4.27 1.14
C THR A 72 -11.55 -3.49 -0.17
N GLY A 73 -10.95 -4.11 -1.19
CA GLY A 73 -10.95 -3.56 -2.54
C GLY A 73 -12.36 -3.29 -3.08
N ALA A 74 -13.39 -4.00 -2.59
CA ALA A 74 -14.78 -3.79 -3.00
C ALA A 74 -15.33 -2.40 -2.64
N ASP A 75 -14.76 -1.74 -1.63
CA ASP A 75 -15.16 -0.39 -1.21
C ASP A 75 -14.47 0.72 -2.03
N LEU A 76 -13.52 0.35 -2.88
CA LEU A 76 -12.81 1.26 -3.77
C LEU A 76 -13.46 1.27 -5.16
N VAL A 77 -13.35 2.40 -5.87
CA VAL A 77 -13.85 2.54 -7.25
C VAL A 77 -13.22 1.49 -8.16
N ASP A 78 -14.08 0.66 -8.76
CA ASP A 78 -13.66 -0.30 -9.79
C ASP A 78 -13.79 0.33 -11.18
N PHE A 79 -12.65 0.68 -11.77
CA PHE A 79 -12.61 1.25 -13.11
C PHE A 79 -12.72 0.13 -14.16
N PRO A 80 -13.46 0.36 -15.26
CA PRO A 80 -13.51 -0.56 -16.41
C PRO A 80 -12.11 -0.89 -16.93
N LEU A 81 -11.86 -2.17 -17.21
CA LEU A 81 -10.53 -2.64 -17.61
C LEU A 81 -10.23 -2.47 -19.10
N ASP A 82 -11.26 -2.28 -19.92
CA ASP A 82 -11.16 -2.12 -21.37
C ASP A 82 -10.64 -0.74 -21.80
N THR A 83 -10.95 0.31 -21.02
CA THR A 83 -10.64 1.71 -21.37
C THR A 83 -9.70 2.37 -20.36
N PRO A 84 -8.53 2.90 -20.76
CA PRO A 84 -7.63 3.63 -19.87
C PRO A 84 -8.27 4.82 -19.17
N VAL A 85 -8.01 4.96 -17.86
CA VAL A 85 -8.46 6.10 -17.05
C VAL A 85 -7.25 6.87 -16.52
N LEU A 86 -6.74 7.77 -17.35
CA LEU A 86 -5.47 8.45 -17.08
C LEU A 86 -5.66 9.70 -16.21
N VAL A 87 -4.83 9.81 -15.17
CA VAL A 87 -4.63 11.02 -14.36
C VAL A 87 -3.13 11.31 -14.35
N GLY A 88 -2.70 12.19 -15.26
CA GLY A 88 -1.28 12.40 -15.52
C GLY A 88 -0.61 11.12 -16.04
N PRO A 89 0.56 10.71 -15.52
CA PRO A 89 1.23 9.48 -15.95
C PRO A 89 0.61 8.21 -15.35
N ALA A 90 -0.38 8.34 -14.46
CA ALA A 90 -0.98 7.21 -13.75
C ALA A 90 -2.29 6.77 -14.39
N ASP A 91 -2.48 5.46 -14.49
CA ASP A 91 -3.74 4.86 -14.91
C ASP A 91 -4.50 4.35 -13.69
N MET A 92 -5.65 4.97 -13.43
CA MET A 92 -6.44 4.75 -12.22
C MET A 92 -6.96 3.33 -12.08
N ARG A 93 -7.07 2.57 -13.19
CA ARG A 93 -7.43 1.15 -13.17
C ARG A 93 -6.43 0.32 -12.36
N PHE A 94 -5.13 0.56 -12.59
CA PHE A 94 -4.04 -0.15 -11.91
C PHE A 94 -3.75 0.45 -10.55
N VAL A 95 -3.86 1.77 -10.40
CA VAL A 95 -3.69 2.44 -9.10
C VAL A 95 -4.72 1.90 -8.10
N SER A 96 -6.01 1.91 -8.44
CA SER A 96 -7.08 1.40 -7.55
C SER A 96 -6.82 -0.05 -7.14
N ARG A 97 -6.47 -0.92 -8.10
CA ARG A 97 -6.17 -2.34 -7.87
C ARG A 97 -4.89 -2.60 -7.07
N ASN A 98 -3.96 -1.65 -7.05
CA ASN A 98 -2.74 -1.72 -6.26
C ASN A 98 -2.88 -1.09 -4.87
N VAL A 99 -3.81 -0.15 -4.68
CA VAL A 99 -4.16 0.40 -3.35
C VAL A 99 -4.68 -0.72 -2.46
N MET A 100 -5.55 -1.58 -3.01
CA MET A 100 -6.03 -2.78 -2.33
C MET A 100 -6.39 -3.86 -3.36
N ALA A 101 -5.93 -5.08 -3.09
CA ALA A 101 -6.17 -6.24 -3.91
C ALA A 101 -7.67 -6.50 -4.06
N ARG A 102 -8.03 -6.99 -5.25
CA ARG A 102 -9.40 -7.43 -5.59
C ARG A 102 -9.38 -8.93 -5.84
N ASP A 103 -9.16 -9.32 -7.09
CA ASP A 103 -9.23 -10.72 -7.51
C ASP A 103 -7.98 -11.52 -7.12
N LYS A 104 -6.82 -10.85 -7.13
CA LYS A 104 -5.52 -11.48 -6.88
C LYS A 104 -4.61 -10.60 -6.03
N ALA A 105 -3.88 -11.23 -5.12
CA ALA A 105 -2.66 -10.68 -4.58
C ALA A 105 -1.50 -10.95 -5.57
N LEU A 106 -0.70 -9.91 -5.87
CA LEU A 106 0.34 -9.96 -6.91
C LEU A 106 1.77 -9.83 -6.34
N TYR A 107 1.89 -9.67 -5.02
CA TYR A 107 3.15 -9.67 -4.30
C TYR A 107 2.91 -9.86 -2.80
N ALA A 108 3.93 -10.36 -2.10
CA ALA A 108 3.91 -10.41 -0.64
C ALA A 108 3.89 -8.97 -0.10
N GLY A 109 2.93 -8.67 0.77
CA GLY A 109 2.70 -7.32 1.26
C GLY A 109 1.57 -6.56 0.55
N HIS A 110 0.96 -7.09 -0.52
CA HIS A 110 -0.16 -6.45 -1.19
C HIS A 110 -1.32 -6.25 -0.20
N ALA A 111 -1.88 -5.04 -0.10
CA ALA A 111 -2.98 -4.75 0.83
C ALA A 111 -4.24 -5.52 0.42
N VAL A 112 -4.96 -6.11 1.36
CA VAL A 112 -6.12 -6.98 1.09
C VAL A 112 -7.37 -6.48 1.80
N ALA A 113 -7.22 -6.05 3.04
CA ALA A 113 -8.27 -5.45 3.84
C ALA A 113 -7.67 -4.39 4.78
N ALA A 114 -8.50 -3.50 5.31
CA ALA A 114 -8.09 -2.56 6.33
C ALA A 114 -9.14 -2.41 7.43
N VAL A 115 -8.68 -2.04 8.62
CA VAL A 115 -9.49 -1.80 9.81
C VAL A 115 -9.19 -0.41 10.32
N ALA A 116 -10.23 0.32 10.75
CA ALA A 116 -10.11 1.53 11.55
C ALA A 116 -10.73 1.31 12.94
N ALA A 117 -9.97 1.55 14.01
CA ALA A 117 -10.42 1.35 15.39
C ALA A 117 -10.03 2.52 16.30
N THR A 118 -10.58 2.56 17.50
CA THR A 118 -10.34 3.64 18.48
C THR A 118 -8.96 3.60 19.13
N THR A 119 -8.26 2.46 19.08
CA THR A 119 -6.89 2.32 19.57
C THR A 119 -6.06 1.49 18.59
N ALA A 120 -4.73 1.63 18.65
CA ALA A 120 -3.83 0.88 17.79
C ALA A 120 -3.92 -0.63 18.04
N GLU A 121 -4.06 -1.01 19.31
CA GLU A 121 -4.16 -2.39 19.77
C GLU A 121 -5.48 -3.04 19.31
N ALA A 122 -6.59 -2.30 19.34
CA ALA A 122 -7.87 -2.80 18.85
C ALA A 122 -7.84 -2.99 17.33
N ALA A 123 -7.20 -2.08 16.58
CA ALA A 123 -7.04 -2.22 15.14
C ALA A 123 -6.18 -3.45 14.79
N GLU A 124 -5.11 -3.69 15.55
CA GLU A 124 -4.21 -4.82 15.35
C GLU A 124 -4.87 -6.16 15.69
N ALA A 125 -5.53 -6.27 16.85
CA ALA A 125 -6.28 -7.46 17.23
C ALA A 125 -7.42 -7.77 16.25
N ALA A 126 -8.07 -6.74 15.69
CA ALA A 126 -9.12 -6.93 14.70
C ALA A 126 -8.61 -7.45 13.35
N LEU A 127 -7.35 -7.18 12.96
CA LEU A 127 -6.77 -7.76 11.75
C LEU A 127 -6.65 -9.29 11.86
N GLU A 128 -6.34 -9.82 13.04
CA GLU A 128 -6.22 -11.26 13.28
C GLU A 128 -7.56 -12.00 13.15
N LEU A 129 -8.68 -11.27 13.19
CA LEU A 129 -10.03 -11.79 13.03
C LEU A 129 -10.49 -11.84 11.58
N ILE A 130 -9.72 -11.29 10.64
CA ILE A 130 -10.04 -11.32 9.21
C ILE A 130 -9.53 -12.64 8.64
N GLU A 131 -10.42 -13.39 8.01
CA GLU A 131 -10.09 -14.66 7.36
C GLU A 131 -10.10 -14.46 5.84
N VAL A 132 -8.99 -14.82 5.19
CA VAL A 132 -8.86 -14.72 3.73
C VAL A 132 -8.56 -16.09 3.16
N ASP A 133 -9.40 -16.54 2.23
CA ASP A 133 -9.18 -17.77 1.49
C ASP A 133 -8.38 -17.48 0.22
N TYR A 134 -7.24 -18.15 0.08
CA TYR A 134 -6.30 -17.97 -1.02
C TYR A 134 -6.13 -19.27 -1.80
N GLU A 135 -6.19 -19.14 -3.12
CA GLU A 135 -5.66 -20.14 -4.04
C GLU A 135 -4.29 -19.66 -4.53
N LEU A 136 -3.24 -20.36 -4.14
CA LEU A 136 -1.86 -20.07 -4.57
C LEU A 136 -1.72 -20.25 -6.08
N LEU A 137 -1.11 -19.28 -6.74
CA LEU A 137 -0.85 -19.29 -8.18
C LEU A 137 0.67 -19.30 -8.43
N PRO A 138 1.16 -19.87 -9.55
CA PRO A 138 2.57 -19.80 -9.91
C PRO A 138 3.05 -18.35 -10.00
N TRP A 139 4.28 -18.07 -9.53
CA TRP A 139 4.89 -16.73 -9.57
C TRP A 139 6.31 -16.82 -10.12
N VAL A 140 6.81 -15.68 -10.60
CA VAL A 140 8.20 -15.50 -11.05
C VAL A 140 8.74 -14.24 -10.38
N ILE A 141 10.02 -14.27 -9.98
CA ILE A 141 10.74 -13.13 -9.41
C ILE A 141 11.91 -12.67 -10.28
N ASP A 142 12.28 -13.50 -11.25
CA ASP A 142 13.34 -13.25 -12.20
C ASP A 142 12.78 -12.73 -13.53
N VAL A 143 13.51 -11.80 -14.16
CA VAL A 143 13.07 -11.15 -15.39
C VAL A 143 13.19 -12.09 -16.59
N ASP A 144 14.25 -12.92 -16.66
CA ASP A 144 14.47 -13.84 -17.77
C ASP A 144 13.43 -14.99 -17.72
N GLU A 145 13.04 -15.43 -16.52
CA GLU A 145 11.92 -16.36 -16.31
C GLU A 145 10.57 -15.74 -16.71
N ALA A 146 10.34 -14.47 -16.39
CA ALA A 146 9.10 -13.76 -16.73
C ALA A 146 8.91 -13.56 -18.24
N MET A 147 9.99 -13.63 -19.02
CA MET A 147 9.95 -13.54 -20.48
C MET A 147 9.74 -14.89 -21.18
N GLN A 148 9.75 -16.01 -20.44
CA GLN A 148 9.54 -17.33 -21.04
C GLN A 148 8.08 -17.50 -21.53
N PRO A 149 7.84 -18.29 -22.60
CA PRO A 149 6.50 -18.49 -23.16
C PRO A 149 5.48 -19.08 -22.18
N ASP A 150 5.94 -19.83 -21.18
CA ASP A 150 5.15 -20.48 -20.13
C ASP A 150 5.12 -19.70 -18.81
N ALA A 151 5.64 -18.46 -18.80
CA ALA A 151 5.64 -17.61 -17.63
C ALA A 151 4.21 -17.35 -17.09
N PRO A 152 4.03 -17.22 -15.77
CA PRO A 152 2.72 -16.97 -15.19
C PRO A 152 2.12 -15.64 -15.63
N VAL A 153 0.88 -15.69 -16.15
CA VAL A 153 0.14 -14.48 -16.54
C VAL A 153 -0.42 -13.76 -15.30
N LEU A 154 0.12 -12.57 -15.01
CA LEU A 154 -0.34 -11.74 -13.88
C LEU A 154 -1.66 -11.01 -14.18
N HIS A 155 -1.86 -10.53 -15.40
CA HIS A 155 -3.04 -9.77 -15.80
C HIS A 155 -3.63 -10.38 -17.06
N ASP A 156 -4.53 -11.36 -16.91
CA ASP A 156 -5.20 -12.08 -18.00
C ASP A 156 -6.14 -11.20 -18.84
N PHE A 157 -6.59 -10.07 -18.27
CA PHE A 157 -7.37 -9.05 -18.96
C PHE A 157 -6.52 -8.11 -19.83
N LEU A 158 -5.20 -8.06 -19.65
CA LEU A 158 -4.32 -7.27 -20.51
C LEU A 158 -4.05 -8.03 -21.80
N ARG A 159 -4.47 -7.45 -22.93
CA ARG A 159 -4.14 -7.97 -24.26
C ARG A 159 -3.34 -6.93 -25.02
N THR A 160 -2.21 -7.35 -25.59
CA THR A 160 -1.46 -6.56 -26.55
C THR A 160 -2.03 -6.81 -27.95
N GLN A 161 -2.11 -5.77 -28.77
CA GLN A 161 -2.27 -5.95 -30.21
C GLN A 161 -0.89 -6.38 -30.72
N GLY A 162 -0.78 -7.63 -31.18
CA GLY A 162 0.49 -8.23 -31.62
C GLY A 162 1.18 -7.43 -32.72
#